data_AF-A0A559S1A7-F1
#
_entry.id   AF-A0A559S1A7-F1
#
_cell.length_a   1.000
_cell.length_b   1.000
_cell.length_c   1.000
_cell.angle_alpha   90.00
_cell.angle_beta   90.00
_cell.angle_gamma   90.00
#
_symmetry.space_group_name_H-M   'P 1'
#
loop_
_entity.id
_entity.type
_entity.pdbx_description
1 polymer ?
#
loop_
_entity_poly.entity_id
_entity_poly.type
_entity_poly.pdbx_seq_one_letter_code
_entity_poly.pdbx_strand_id
1 'polypeptide(L)'
;MKKIILSLFTFITIYTFSQEPVLVRHDYPGSDRHNKGNFRNLRAVGNTLFFVTDDGVHGSELFKSDGTEAGTLLVKDIYQGKSKSSPSVLMNFNNQLFFYAYTGSVNGVNLWKSDGTEAGTVKVASIKEASGNSLHASYLVIDNTLFLESSTSRGDSYGLWKTDGTETGTLLVKAFNRIPGISNSLNSFTAFKNKIYFTAYDSLKGVELWVSDGTEAGTIMLKDIMPGDGESHSGVGGLTVVGNELFFAANDGVNGSELWKTDGTEAGTIMVKDIKPGDSGSSLNYLRNVNGTLYFSANDGTHGQELWKSNGTEAGTVLIKDIIVGTVNFKSGSAPKDLIAAGNTLYFIADDGVHGSELWKSNGTETGTVLIKDTFPGKLGGASNNTVVAYNNYVFFKGTDTNGQEPWISDGTEAGTKMLKDTNLNNTTYAKYFDTKLYIGRGTITDNGNFYFLSFDGVNGTEPSLWKLDLNTLSVKNELKTDLTNVSIYPNPASNNLNIEVDNQQIKSVKIFNLLGKEVMQKSINNSSLKNINISQLTKGMYVIQLKTADNSFTRKFIKQ
;
A
#
# COMPACT_ATOMS: atom_id res chain seq x y z
N MET A 1 8.96 40.29 61.05
CA MET A 1 8.44 40.83 59.76
C MET A 1 9.61 40.88 58.79
N LYS A 2 9.52 40.50 57.51
CA LYS A 2 8.50 39.75 56.74
C LYS A 2 9.19 38.55 56.06
N LYS A 3 8.47 37.46 55.77
CA LYS A 3 8.96 36.47 54.79
C LYS A 3 8.84 37.07 53.39
N ILE A 4 9.85 36.89 52.55
CA ILE A 4 9.74 36.96 51.08
C ILE A 4 10.20 35.60 50.58
N ILE A 5 9.33 34.92 49.82
CA ILE A 5 9.62 33.59 49.26
C ILE A 5 10.14 33.81 47.84
N LEU A 6 11.34 33.33 47.55
CA LEU A 6 11.92 33.35 46.22
C LEU A 6 11.46 32.10 45.46
N SER A 7 10.43 32.24 44.62
CA SER A 7 9.92 31.13 43.79
C SER A 7 10.74 31.01 42.51
N LEU A 8 11.70 30.09 42.47
CA LEU A 8 12.29 29.64 41.21
C LEU A 8 11.23 28.88 40.41
N PHE A 9 10.89 29.39 39.22
CA PHE A 9 10.11 28.65 38.23
C PHE A 9 11.03 27.71 37.44
N THR A 10 11.19 26.48 37.92
CA THR A 10 11.84 25.42 37.14
C THR A 10 10.90 24.97 36.02
N PHE A 11 11.14 25.45 34.79
CA PHE A 11 10.49 24.89 33.61
C PHE A 11 11.04 23.48 33.35
N ILE A 12 10.28 22.47 33.78
CA ILE A 12 10.55 21.07 33.44
C ILE A 12 9.97 20.82 32.05
N THR A 13 10.82 20.95 31.02
CA THR A 13 10.50 20.52 29.66
C THR A 13 10.43 18.99 29.62
N ILE A 14 9.23 18.43 29.71
CA ILE A 14 9.01 16.98 29.61
C ILE A 14 9.14 16.57 28.14
N TYR A 15 10.32 16.11 27.74
CA TYR A 15 10.53 15.43 26.47
C TYR A 15 9.85 14.06 26.51
N THR A 16 8.66 13.96 25.91
CA THR A 16 8.00 12.67 25.66
C THR A 16 8.70 11.97 24.50
N PHE A 17 9.71 11.16 24.80
CA PHE A 17 10.25 10.20 23.83
C PHE A 17 9.16 9.21 23.44
N SER A 18 8.85 9.13 22.14
CA SER A 18 8.28 7.92 21.55
C SER A 18 9.31 6.80 21.68
N GLN A 19 8.84 5.55 21.83
CA GLN A 19 9.78 4.43 21.68
C GLN A 19 10.20 4.36 20.21
N GLU A 20 11.50 4.22 19.97
CA GLU A 20 12.00 3.93 18.63
C GLU A 20 11.48 2.56 18.19
N PRO A 21 10.96 2.44 16.95
CA PRO A 21 10.42 1.17 16.48
C PRO A 21 11.52 0.13 16.32
N VAL A 22 11.30 -1.05 16.89
CA VAL A 22 12.32 -2.10 16.98
C VAL A 22 12.40 -2.88 15.68
N LEU A 23 13.61 -3.00 15.13
CA LEU A 23 13.90 -3.70 13.89
C LEU A 23 14.50 -5.10 14.16
N VAL A 24 13.81 -6.16 13.72
CA VAL A 24 14.17 -7.57 13.97
C VAL A 24 14.61 -8.26 12.67
N ARG A 25 15.79 -8.90 12.67
CA ARG A 25 16.29 -9.76 11.58
C ARG A 25 15.70 -11.16 11.74
N HIS A 26 15.31 -11.77 10.62
CA HIS A 26 14.99 -13.19 10.55
C HIS A 26 15.94 -13.88 9.57
N ASP A 27 16.67 -14.86 10.09
CA ASP A 27 17.46 -15.82 9.32
C ASP A 27 16.59 -17.00 8.90
N TYR A 28 16.94 -17.66 7.79
CA TYR A 28 16.10 -18.67 7.15
C TYR A 28 16.89 -19.90 6.69
N PRO A 29 16.29 -21.10 6.69
CA PRO A 29 16.87 -22.28 6.06
C PRO A 29 17.17 -22.00 4.58
N GLY A 30 18.43 -22.15 4.17
CA GLY A 30 18.90 -21.79 2.82
C GLY A 30 19.63 -20.45 2.70
N SER A 31 19.89 -19.74 3.80
CA SER A 31 20.90 -18.65 3.84
C SER A 31 22.36 -19.14 3.74
N ASP A 32 22.57 -20.45 3.59
CA ASP A 32 23.88 -21.09 3.46
C ASP A 32 24.54 -20.81 2.10
N ARG A 33 25.23 -19.66 2.07
CA ARG A 33 26.51 -19.39 1.39
C ARG A 33 26.65 -19.80 -0.09
N HIS A 34 26.80 -18.75 -0.90
CA HIS A 34 27.35 -18.73 -2.26
C HIS A 34 26.48 -19.26 -3.41
N ASN A 35 25.37 -19.98 -3.21
CA ASN A 35 24.38 -20.22 -4.28
C ASN A 35 23.00 -20.66 -3.74
N LYS A 36 21.92 -19.99 -4.21
CA LYS A 36 20.49 -20.07 -3.81
C LYS A 36 20.09 -19.06 -2.70
N GLY A 37 18.82 -19.06 -2.27
CA GLY A 37 18.28 -18.10 -1.27
C GLY A 37 17.65 -16.80 -1.80
N ASN A 38 17.11 -16.76 -3.04
CA ASN A 38 16.39 -15.58 -3.55
C ASN A 38 14.89 -15.64 -3.22
N PHE A 39 14.44 -14.83 -2.26
CA PHE A 39 13.01 -14.57 -2.01
C PHE A 39 12.35 -13.87 -3.21
N ARG A 40 11.22 -14.39 -3.67
CA ARG A 40 10.43 -13.88 -4.80
C ARG A 40 8.94 -14.06 -4.53
N ASN A 41 8.10 -13.34 -5.25
CA ASN A 41 6.65 -13.48 -5.29
C ASN A 41 6.04 -13.63 -3.88
N LEU A 42 6.28 -12.68 -2.97
CA LEU A 42 5.75 -12.71 -1.61
C LEU A 42 4.23 -12.46 -1.66
N ARG A 43 3.39 -13.23 -0.96
CA ARG A 43 1.93 -13.01 -0.87
C ARG A 43 1.37 -13.22 0.53
N ALA A 44 0.36 -12.46 0.94
CA ALA A 44 -0.19 -12.45 2.28
C ALA A 44 -1.70 -12.55 2.17
N VAL A 45 -2.23 -13.42 3.03
CA VAL A 45 -3.59 -13.91 2.99
C VAL A 45 -3.97 -14.14 4.45
N GLY A 46 -4.72 -13.19 5.02
CA GLY A 46 -4.78 -13.03 6.46
C GLY A 46 -3.38 -12.89 7.07
N ASN A 47 -3.18 -13.47 8.25
CA ASN A 47 -1.96 -13.36 9.04
C ASN A 47 -0.80 -14.25 8.57
N THR A 48 -0.74 -14.64 7.28
CA THR A 48 0.26 -15.57 6.74
C THR A 48 0.96 -14.98 5.52
N LEU A 49 2.28 -14.81 5.61
CA LEU A 49 3.17 -14.36 4.54
C LEU A 49 3.73 -15.56 3.76
N PHE A 50 3.07 -15.91 2.66
CA PHE A 50 3.60 -16.77 1.59
C PHE A 50 4.74 -16.10 0.82
N PHE A 51 5.60 -16.89 0.20
CA PHE A 51 6.63 -16.45 -0.75
C PHE A 51 7.19 -17.65 -1.53
N VAL A 52 8.07 -17.38 -2.49
CA VAL A 52 8.81 -18.39 -3.26
C VAL A 52 10.29 -18.28 -2.96
N THR A 53 10.94 -19.40 -2.64
CA THR A 53 12.39 -19.51 -2.44
C THR A 53 12.88 -20.92 -2.81
N ASP A 54 14.20 -21.13 -2.79
CA ASP A 54 14.87 -22.40 -3.06
C ASP A 54 15.71 -22.80 -1.84
N ASP A 55 15.24 -23.78 -1.07
CA ASP A 55 15.88 -24.30 0.14
C ASP A 55 17.05 -25.26 -0.15
N GLY A 56 17.33 -25.52 -1.43
CA GLY A 56 18.37 -26.44 -1.88
C GLY A 56 17.96 -27.92 -1.94
N VAL A 57 16.82 -28.29 -1.36
CA VAL A 57 16.30 -29.66 -1.24
C VAL A 57 15.13 -29.91 -2.18
N HIS A 58 14.10 -29.06 -2.12
CA HIS A 58 12.84 -29.14 -2.88
C HIS A 58 12.83 -28.21 -4.10
N GLY A 59 13.89 -27.42 -4.28
CA GLY A 59 13.95 -26.42 -5.35
C GLY A 59 13.01 -25.25 -5.10
N SER A 60 12.53 -24.60 -6.16
CA SER A 60 11.85 -23.29 -6.08
C SER A 60 10.35 -23.44 -5.86
N GLU A 61 9.95 -23.62 -4.61
CA GLU A 61 8.58 -23.98 -4.20
C GLU A 61 7.85 -22.85 -3.43
N LEU A 62 6.60 -23.11 -3.04
CA LEU A 62 5.80 -22.21 -2.21
C LEU A 62 6.11 -22.40 -0.72
N PHE A 63 6.53 -21.34 -0.06
CA PHE A 63 6.77 -21.26 1.39
C PHE A 63 5.77 -20.30 2.05
N LYS A 64 5.68 -20.35 3.38
CA LYS A 64 4.92 -19.42 4.23
C LYS A 64 5.72 -19.03 5.48
N SER A 65 5.30 -17.95 6.14
CA SER A 65 5.80 -17.46 7.43
C SER A 65 4.70 -16.70 8.18
N ASP A 66 4.78 -16.67 9.51
CA ASP A 66 4.03 -15.78 10.41
C ASP A 66 4.88 -14.57 10.90
N GLY A 67 6.10 -14.43 10.37
CA GLY A 67 7.11 -13.50 10.88
C GLY A 67 7.94 -14.06 12.04
N THR A 68 8.02 -15.39 12.18
CA THR A 68 8.97 -16.10 13.05
C THR A 68 9.75 -17.16 12.25
N GLU A 69 10.93 -17.56 12.74
CA GLU A 69 11.71 -18.64 12.14
C GLU A 69 10.92 -19.97 12.18
N ALA A 70 10.39 -20.34 13.35
CA ALA A 70 9.66 -21.60 13.55
C ALA A 70 8.33 -21.69 12.77
N GLY A 71 7.67 -20.55 12.51
CA GLY A 71 6.49 -20.48 11.65
C GLY A 71 6.82 -20.41 10.16
N THR A 72 8.11 -20.35 9.77
CA THR A 72 8.54 -20.30 8.38
C THR A 72 8.76 -21.70 7.81
N LEU A 73 7.88 -22.12 6.90
CA LEU A 73 7.74 -23.51 6.48
C LEU A 73 7.47 -23.62 4.97
N LEU A 74 7.94 -24.70 4.36
CA LEU A 74 7.45 -25.16 3.05
C LEU A 74 5.94 -25.43 3.14
N VAL A 75 5.17 -24.95 2.16
CA VAL A 75 3.72 -25.22 2.10
C VAL A 75 3.46 -26.56 1.42
N LYS A 76 4.16 -26.82 0.30
CA LYS A 76 4.09 -28.07 -0.47
C LYS A 76 5.25 -28.16 -1.46
N ASP A 77 5.84 -29.34 -1.60
CA ASP A 77 6.63 -29.70 -2.79
C ASP A 77 5.64 -30.05 -3.92
N ILE A 78 5.46 -29.13 -4.87
CA ILE A 78 4.48 -29.28 -5.97
C ILE A 78 5.10 -30.03 -7.16
N TYR A 79 6.43 -30.03 -7.31
CA TYR A 79 7.13 -30.80 -8.34
C TYR A 79 8.35 -31.53 -7.75
N GLN A 80 8.08 -32.75 -7.29
CA GLN A 80 8.92 -33.54 -6.39
C GLN A 80 10.45 -33.45 -6.55
N GLY A 81 11.10 -33.26 -5.41
CA GLY A 81 12.56 -33.32 -5.25
C GLY A 81 13.25 -32.05 -5.71
N LYS A 82 14.46 -32.14 -6.27
CA LYS A 82 15.24 -30.96 -6.71
C LYS A 82 14.73 -30.30 -8.00
N SER A 83 13.51 -30.60 -8.40
CA SER A 83 12.83 -29.96 -9.52
C SER A 83 12.27 -28.59 -9.08
N LYS A 84 11.47 -27.90 -9.90
CA LYS A 84 10.94 -26.58 -9.52
C LYS A 84 9.53 -26.35 -10.08
N SER A 85 8.55 -26.18 -9.21
CA SER A 85 7.21 -25.72 -9.59
C SER A 85 7.17 -24.22 -9.88
N SER A 86 8.12 -23.46 -9.32
CA SER A 86 8.36 -22.03 -9.57
C SER A 86 7.09 -21.16 -9.50
N PRO A 87 6.38 -21.08 -8.35
CA PRO A 87 5.08 -20.42 -8.28
C PRO A 87 5.13 -18.95 -8.73
N SER A 88 4.17 -18.54 -9.56
CA SER A 88 4.06 -17.20 -10.15
C SER A 88 2.67 -16.59 -9.96
N VAL A 89 2.60 -15.26 -10.11
CA VAL A 89 1.38 -14.44 -9.97
C VAL A 89 0.60 -14.79 -8.70
N LEU A 90 1.20 -14.56 -7.53
CA LEU A 90 0.52 -14.86 -6.27
C LEU A 90 -0.62 -13.85 -6.00
N MET A 91 -1.84 -14.34 -6.12
CA MET A 91 -3.12 -13.67 -5.92
C MET A 91 -3.67 -13.97 -4.51
N ASN A 92 -4.57 -13.12 -4.03
CA ASN A 92 -5.35 -13.32 -2.80
C ASN A 92 -6.81 -13.14 -3.19
N PHE A 93 -7.61 -14.16 -2.93
CA PHE A 93 -9.02 -14.22 -3.23
C PHE A 93 -9.70 -15.04 -2.14
N ASN A 94 -10.76 -14.49 -1.53
CA ASN A 94 -11.54 -15.12 -0.46
C ASN A 94 -10.71 -15.69 0.71
N ASN A 95 -9.66 -14.98 1.11
CA ASN A 95 -8.69 -15.41 2.12
C ASN A 95 -8.03 -16.78 1.81
N GLN A 96 -7.88 -17.09 0.53
CA GLN A 96 -7.00 -18.14 0.02
C GLN A 96 -5.94 -17.53 -0.91
N LEU A 97 -4.77 -18.17 -0.97
CA LEU A 97 -3.77 -17.90 -1.99
C LEU A 97 -4.23 -18.52 -3.31
N PHE A 98 -4.07 -17.81 -4.42
CA PHE A 98 -4.21 -18.36 -5.78
C PHE A 98 -2.92 -18.07 -6.57
N PHE A 99 -2.48 -18.99 -7.43
CA PHE A 99 -1.19 -18.87 -8.11
C PHE A 99 -1.06 -19.81 -9.31
N TYR A 100 -0.12 -19.54 -10.21
CA TYR A 100 0.30 -20.53 -11.21
C TYR A 100 1.50 -21.33 -10.69
N ALA A 101 1.55 -22.64 -10.98
CA ALA A 101 2.72 -23.47 -10.67
C ALA A 101 2.87 -24.64 -11.67
N TYR A 102 4.13 -25.02 -11.90
CA TYR A 102 4.56 -26.04 -12.85
C TYR A 102 4.59 -27.46 -12.23
N THR A 103 4.16 -28.47 -13.00
CA THR A 103 4.04 -29.87 -12.55
C THR A 103 4.81 -30.87 -13.43
N GLY A 104 5.97 -30.48 -13.97
CA GLY A 104 6.87 -31.41 -14.66
C GLY A 104 6.51 -31.85 -16.08
N SER A 105 5.48 -31.28 -16.72
CA SER A 105 5.10 -31.63 -18.11
C SER A 105 5.04 -30.41 -19.04
N VAL A 106 5.06 -30.62 -20.36
CA VAL A 106 5.00 -29.53 -21.36
C VAL A 106 3.69 -28.71 -21.30
N ASN A 107 2.67 -29.21 -20.62
CA ASN A 107 1.43 -28.49 -20.27
C ASN A 107 1.28 -28.27 -18.75
N GLY A 108 2.39 -28.30 -18.01
CA GLY A 108 2.42 -28.44 -16.56
C GLY A 108 2.19 -27.17 -15.75
N VAL A 109 2.14 -25.97 -16.35
CA VAL A 109 1.70 -24.76 -15.62
C VAL A 109 0.18 -24.81 -15.50
N ASN A 110 -0.33 -24.75 -14.27
CA ASN A 110 -1.75 -24.81 -13.95
C ASN A 110 -2.12 -23.72 -12.94
N LEU A 111 -3.40 -23.35 -12.81
CA LEU A 111 -3.88 -22.55 -11.69
C LEU A 111 -4.04 -23.44 -10.44
N TRP A 112 -3.50 -22.98 -9.32
CA TRP A 112 -3.55 -23.60 -8.00
C TRP A 112 -4.18 -22.64 -6.97
N LYS A 113 -4.61 -23.20 -5.84
CA LYS A 113 -4.93 -22.46 -4.62
C LYS A 113 -4.30 -23.10 -3.39
N SER A 114 -4.16 -22.33 -2.32
CA SER A 114 -3.65 -22.78 -1.02
C SER A 114 -4.30 -22.02 0.14
N ASP A 115 -4.49 -22.71 1.27
CA ASP A 115 -4.84 -22.15 2.58
C ASP A 115 -3.62 -22.03 3.53
N GLY A 116 -2.41 -22.35 3.05
CA GLY A 116 -1.20 -22.44 3.87
C GLY A 116 -0.94 -23.84 4.43
N THR A 117 -1.68 -24.87 4.02
CA THR A 117 -1.43 -26.27 4.37
C THR A 117 -1.12 -27.10 3.12
N GLU A 118 -0.39 -28.20 3.27
CA GLU A 118 -0.10 -29.12 2.16
C GLU A 118 -1.40 -29.74 1.59
N ALA A 119 -2.36 -30.03 2.46
CA ALA A 119 -3.65 -30.64 2.10
C ALA A 119 -4.56 -29.67 1.34
N GLY A 120 -4.67 -28.41 1.79
CA GLY A 120 -5.43 -27.36 1.11
C GLY A 120 -4.73 -26.76 -0.11
N THR A 121 -3.47 -27.13 -0.37
CA THR A 121 -2.73 -26.73 -1.58
C THR A 121 -3.05 -27.69 -2.74
N VAL A 122 -3.97 -27.25 -3.60
CA VAL A 122 -4.59 -28.06 -4.66
C VAL A 122 -4.68 -27.31 -5.99
N LYS A 123 -4.61 -28.04 -7.10
CA LYS A 123 -4.90 -27.51 -8.44
C LYS A 123 -6.37 -27.11 -8.53
N VAL A 124 -6.63 -25.97 -9.18
CA VAL A 124 -7.97 -25.43 -9.45
C VAL A 124 -8.38 -25.71 -10.89
N ALA A 125 -7.52 -25.40 -11.87
CA ALA A 125 -7.88 -25.52 -13.28
C ALA A 125 -6.65 -25.69 -14.19
N SER A 126 -6.86 -26.24 -15.38
CA SER A 126 -5.83 -26.52 -16.39
C SER A 126 -5.49 -25.32 -17.28
N ILE A 127 -5.45 -24.10 -16.71
CA ILE A 127 -5.12 -22.85 -17.41
C ILE A 127 -3.68 -22.42 -17.15
N LYS A 128 -3.03 -21.77 -18.13
CA LYS A 128 -1.62 -21.32 -18.04
C LYS A 128 -1.52 -19.80 -18.04
N GLU A 129 -0.61 -19.28 -17.23
CA GLU A 129 -0.27 -17.86 -17.16
C GLU A 129 -0.16 -17.22 -18.56
N ALA A 130 -0.64 -15.98 -18.69
CA ALA A 130 -0.51 -15.20 -19.91
C ALA A 130 0.94 -14.78 -20.25
N SER A 131 1.93 -15.19 -19.45
CA SER A 131 3.33 -14.92 -19.74
C SER A 131 4.20 -16.11 -19.35
N GLY A 132 5.37 -16.24 -19.99
CA GLY A 132 6.39 -17.19 -19.58
C GLY A 132 7.48 -16.61 -18.66
N ASN A 133 7.41 -15.33 -18.28
CA ASN A 133 8.53 -14.60 -17.63
C ASN A 133 8.16 -13.31 -16.86
N SER A 134 6.93 -12.80 -17.03
CA SER A 134 6.41 -11.62 -16.32
C SER A 134 6.00 -11.99 -14.88
N LEU A 135 5.68 -10.96 -14.11
CA LEU A 135 5.28 -11.03 -12.69
C LEU A 135 3.85 -10.56 -12.48
N HIS A 136 3.33 -9.91 -13.51
CA HIS A 136 2.23 -8.97 -13.45
C HIS A 136 1.24 -9.38 -14.54
N ALA A 137 0.77 -10.63 -14.50
CA ALA A 137 -0.49 -10.94 -15.15
C ALA A 137 -1.57 -10.12 -14.45
N SER A 138 -2.38 -9.40 -15.23
CA SER A 138 -3.41 -8.53 -14.69
C SER A 138 -4.50 -9.34 -13.98
N TYR A 139 -4.83 -9.00 -12.73
CA TYR A 139 -5.92 -9.65 -11.98
C TYR A 139 -6.60 -8.67 -11.00
N LEU A 140 -7.87 -8.91 -10.70
CA LEU A 140 -8.62 -8.21 -9.65
C LEU A 140 -9.76 -9.09 -9.08
N VAL A 141 -10.43 -8.64 -8.02
CA VAL A 141 -11.62 -9.32 -7.47
C VAL A 141 -12.81 -8.35 -7.46
N ILE A 142 -13.95 -8.80 -8.00
CA ILE A 142 -15.27 -8.14 -7.95
C ILE A 142 -16.29 -9.20 -7.56
N ASP A 143 -17.25 -8.88 -6.69
CA ASP A 143 -18.39 -9.74 -6.29
C ASP A 143 -18.05 -11.24 -6.16
N ASN A 144 -17.13 -11.56 -5.25
CA ASN A 144 -16.70 -12.94 -4.96
C ASN A 144 -16.22 -13.71 -6.21
N THR A 145 -15.69 -13.01 -7.21
CA THR A 145 -15.13 -13.57 -8.45
C THR A 145 -13.73 -12.99 -8.69
N LEU A 146 -12.74 -13.87 -8.87
CA LEU A 146 -11.39 -13.49 -9.27
C LEU A 146 -11.32 -13.42 -10.80
N PHE A 147 -11.00 -12.25 -11.33
CA PHE A 147 -10.77 -12.01 -12.76
C PHE A 147 -9.28 -11.89 -13.05
N LEU A 148 -8.82 -12.46 -14.15
CA LEU A 148 -7.39 -12.60 -14.46
C LEU A 148 -7.10 -12.73 -15.97
N GLU A 149 -5.91 -12.30 -16.40
CA GLU A 149 -5.36 -12.60 -17.72
C GLU A 149 -4.78 -14.03 -17.75
N SER A 150 -5.17 -14.83 -18.75
CA SER A 150 -4.64 -16.19 -18.98
C SER A 150 -4.62 -16.53 -20.47
N SER A 151 -3.70 -17.40 -20.88
CA SER A 151 -3.67 -17.98 -22.22
C SER A 151 -4.95 -18.79 -22.52
N THR A 152 -5.36 -18.79 -23.79
CA THR A 152 -6.58 -19.49 -24.24
C THR A 152 -6.28 -20.72 -25.10
N SER A 153 -5.11 -20.81 -25.74
CA SER A 153 -4.65 -22.03 -26.41
C SER A 153 -3.12 -22.04 -26.60
N ARG A 154 -2.60 -22.87 -27.52
CA ARG A 154 -1.16 -22.91 -27.86
C ARG A 154 -0.70 -21.56 -28.42
N GLY A 155 0.52 -21.16 -28.07
CA GLY A 155 1.25 -20.11 -28.76
C GLY A 155 0.75 -18.71 -28.44
N ASP A 156 -0.42 -18.34 -28.98
CA ASP A 156 -0.61 -17.00 -29.56
C ASP A 156 -1.89 -16.25 -29.15
N SER A 157 -2.74 -16.82 -28.30
CA SER A 157 -3.99 -16.18 -27.87
C SER A 157 -4.14 -16.10 -26.35
N TYR A 158 -4.69 -14.98 -25.89
CA TYR A 158 -5.01 -14.69 -24.48
C TYR A 158 -6.51 -14.45 -24.30
N GLY A 159 -6.92 -14.22 -23.05
CA GLY A 159 -8.26 -13.80 -22.73
C GLY A 159 -8.38 -13.20 -21.33
N LEU A 160 -9.49 -12.51 -21.11
CA LEU A 160 -10.01 -12.22 -19.79
C LEU A 160 -10.69 -13.49 -19.28
N TRP A 161 -10.24 -14.03 -18.15
CA TRP A 161 -10.81 -15.19 -17.48
C TRP A 161 -11.43 -14.78 -16.14
N LYS A 162 -12.32 -15.63 -15.62
CA LYS A 162 -12.89 -15.54 -14.28
C LYS A 162 -12.85 -16.88 -13.55
N THR A 163 -12.79 -16.86 -12.23
CA THR A 163 -12.91 -18.06 -11.38
C THR A 163 -13.59 -17.74 -10.05
N ASP A 164 -14.39 -18.70 -9.56
CA ASP A 164 -14.94 -18.77 -8.21
C ASP A 164 -14.07 -19.59 -7.25
N GLY A 165 -12.96 -20.17 -7.75
CA GLY A 165 -12.09 -21.08 -7.03
C GLY A 165 -12.38 -22.58 -7.25
N THR A 166 -13.25 -22.92 -8.20
CA THR A 166 -13.53 -24.30 -8.66
C THR A 166 -13.06 -24.50 -10.11
N GLU A 167 -12.88 -25.75 -10.54
CA GLU A 167 -12.56 -26.05 -11.95
C GLU A 167 -13.72 -25.63 -12.87
N THR A 168 -14.97 -25.94 -12.48
CA THR A 168 -16.19 -25.64 -13.24
C THR A 168 -16.51 -24.15 -13.37
N GLY A 169 -16.16 -23.34 -12.36
CA GLY A 169 -16.32 -21.89 -12.39
C GLY A 169 -15.14 -21.15 -13.01
N THR A 170 -14.04 -21.83 -13.36
CA THR A 170 -12.89 -21.23 -14.05
C THR A 170 -13.14 -21.16 -15.55
N LEU A 171 -13.62 -20.01 -16.03
CA LEU A 171 -14.16 -19.82 -17.37
C LEU A 171 -13.52 -18.63 -18.10
N LEU A 172 -13.34 -18.79 -19.41
CA LEU A 172 -13.01 -17.70 -20.33
C LEU A 172 -14.21 -16.74 -20.42
N VAL A 173 -13.97 -15.45 -20.23
CA VAL A 173 -14.98 -14.39 -20.44
C VAL A 173 -14.92 -13.90 -21.88
N LYS A 174 -13.73 -13.61 -22.41
CA LYS A 174 -13.51 -13.21 -23.80
C LYS A 174 -12.06 -13.41 -24.22
N ALA A 175 -11.82 -13.92 -25.43
CA ALA A 175 -10.49 -14.00 -26.02
C ALA A 175 -10.10 -12.66 -26.68
N PHE A 176 -8.80 -12.37 -26.71
CA PHE A 176 -8.24 -11.17 -27.32
C PHE A 176 -7.06 -11.51 -28.23
N ASN A 177 -6.87 -10.68 -29.27
CA ASN A 177 -5.71 -10.75 -30.15
C ASN A 177 -4.45 -10.28 -29.40
N ARG A 178 -3.29 -10.77 -29.80
CA ARG A 178 -2.00 -10.19 -29.42
C ARG A 178 -1.63 -9.03 -30.33
N ILE A 179 -0.99 -8.01 -29.75
CA ILE A 179 -0.19 -7.05 -30.51
C ILE A 179 1.00 -7.82 -31.11
N PRO A 180 1.28 -7.72 -32.43
CA PRO A 180 2.42 -8.40 -33.04
C PRO A 180 3.76 -8.09 -32.33
N GLY A 181 4.48 -9.13 -31.93
CA GLY A 181 5.81 -9.00 -31.30
C GLY A 181 5.84 -8.62 -29.81
N ILE A 182 4.70 -8.38 -29.15
CA ILE A 182 4.64 -8.01 -27.72
C ILE A 182 4.06 -9.15 -26.87
N SER A 183 4.56 -9.32 -25.64
CA SER A 183 4.23 -10.45 -24.75
C SER A 183 2.97 -10.28 -23.89
N ASN A 184 2.51 -9.05 -23.67
CA ASN A 184 1.37 -8.74 -22.80
C ASN A 184 0.21 -8.29 -23.69
N SER A 185 -1.06 -8.49 -23.28
CA SER A 185 -2.19 -8.01 -24.09
C SER A 185 -3.33 -7.38 -23.29
N LEU A 186 -3.50 -7.70 -22.01
CA LEU A 186 -4.45 -7.04 -21.12
C LEU A 186 -3.74 -6.32 -19.97
N ASN A 187 -3.78 -4.98 -19.94
CA ASN A 187 -3.12 -4.17 -18.91
C ASN A 187 -4.13 -3.30 -18.12
N SER A 188 -3.66 -2.62 -17.07
CA SER A 188 -4.42 -1.60 -16.33
C SER A 188 -5.72 -2.07 -15.63
N PHE A 189 -5.85 -3.36 -15.28
CA PHE A 189 -7.03 -3.93 -14.59
C PHE A 189 -7.46 -3.11 -13.36
N THR A 190 -8.59 -2.41 -13.49
CA THR A 190 -9.13 -1.48 -12.49
C THR A 190 -10.60 -1.78 -12.25
N ALA A 191 -11.01 -1.95 -10.99
CA ALA A 191 -12.41 -2.12 -10.62
C ALA A 191 -13.08 -0.74 -10.45
N PHE A 192 -14.16 -0.49 -11.19
CA PHE A 192 -14.93 0.76 -11.12
C PHE A 192 -16.41 0.48 -11.44
N LYS A 193 -17.35 1.03 -10.65
CA LYS A 193 -18.81 0.83 -10.81
C LYS A 193 -19.20 -0.64 -11.10
N ASN A 194 -18.62 -1.57 -10.33
CA ASN A 194 -18.79 -3.02 -10.44
C ASN A 194 -18.40 -3.66 -11.79
N LYS A 195 -17.52 -3.00 -12.55
CA LYS A 195 -16.96 -3.47 -13.82
C LYS A 195 -15.44 -3.40 -13.82
N ILE A 196 -14.84 -4.18 -14.71
CA ILE A 196 -13.40 -4.23 -14.99
C ILE A 196 -13.12 -3.22 -16.10
N TYR A 197 -12.17 -2.31 -15.89
CA TYR A 197 -11.60 -1.43 -16.91
C TYR A 197 -10.15 -1.83 -17.14
N PHE A 198 -9.75 -1.89 -18.40
CA PHE A 198 -8.45 -2.42 -18.82
C PHE A 198 -8.13 -1.93 -20.23
N THR A 199 -6.86 -2.02 -20.64
CA THR A 199 -6.51 -1.82 -22.06
C THR A 199 -6.37 -3.17 -22.76
N ALA A 200 -6.83 -3.23 -24.01
CA ALA A 200 -6.74 -4.44 -24.83
C ALA A 200 -6.64 -4.11 -26.32
N TYR A 201 -6.05 -5.05 -27.06
CA TYR A 201 -5.77 -4.93 -28.49
C TYR A 201 -6.93 -5.39 -29.37
N ASP A 202 -7.30 -4.56 -30.34
CA ASP A 202 -8.18 -4.85 -31.47
C ASP A 202 -7.41 -4.72 -32.78
N SER A 203 -7.54 -5.70 -33.68
CA SER A 203 -6.77 -5.74 -34.93
C SER A 203 -7.20 -4.70 -35.99
N LEU A 204 -8.23 -3.90 -35.72
CA LEU A 204 -8.71 -2.83 -36.60
C LEU A 204 -8.60 -1.43 -35.96
N LYS A 205 -8.35 -1.33 -34.65
CA LYS A 205 -8.28 -0.06 -33.89
C LYS A 205 -7.07 0.08 -32.97
N GLY A 206 -6.20 -0.92 -32.89
CA GLY A 206 -5.04 -0.85 -32.03
C GLY A 206 -5.37 -1.10 -30.56
N VAL A 207 -4.71 -0.41 -29.63
CA VAL A 207 -4.85 -0.63 -28.18
C VAL A 207 -5.63 0.49 -27.50
N GLU A 208 -6.83 0.15 -27.02
CA GLU A 208 -7.82 1.10 -26.52
C GLU A 208 -8.34 0.76 -25.13
N LEU A 209 -9.22 1.60 -24.57
CA LEU A 209 -9.89 1.38 -23.30
C LEU A 209 -11.10 0.43 -23.45
N TRP A 210 -11.07 -0.68 -22.72
CA TRP A 210 -12.14 -1.69 -22.67
C TRP A 210 -12.80 -1.73 -21.29
N VAL A 211 -14.05 -2.21 -21.29
CA VAL A 211 -14.85 -2.47 -20.09
C VAL A 211 -15.44 -3.88 -20.12
N SER A 212 -15.57 -4.53 -18.97
CA SER A 212 -16.24 -5.83 -18.81
C SER A 212 -17.10 -5.89 -17.56
N ASP A 213 -18.28 -6.52 -17.65
CA ASP A 213 -19.12 -6.94 -16.52
C ASP A 213 -18.89 -8.42 -16.12
N GLY A 214 -17.87 -9.07 -16.69
CA GLY A 214 -17.61 -10.50 -16.49
C GLY A 214 -18.42 -11.44 -17.38
N THR A 215 -19.13 -10.91 -18.39
CA THR A 215 -19.75 -11.68 -19.49
C THR A 215 -19.08 -11.35 -20.84
N GLU A 216 -19.14 -12.27 -21.81
CA GLU A 216 -18.57 -12.03 -23.15
C GLU A 216 -19.24 -10.84 -23.87
N ALA A 217 -20.58 -10.77 -23.77
CA ALA A 217 -21.40 -9.73 -24.39
C ALA A 217 -21.18 -8.35 -23.75
N GLY A 218 -21.01 -8.28 -22.42
CA GLY A 218 -20.67 -7.06 -21.71
C GLY A 218 -19.19 -6.69 -21.72
N THR A 219 -18.34 -7.46 -22.44
CA THR A 219 -16.91 -7.14 -22.62
C THR A 219 -16.70 -6.44 -23.96
N ILE A 220 -16.63 -5.11 -23.93
CA ILE A 220 -16.61 -4.23 -25.11
C ILE A 220 -15.51 -3.16 -25.00
N MET A 221 -15.06 -2.64 -26.14
CA MET A 221 -14.33 -1.39 -26.19
C MET A 221 -15.25 -0.29 -25.68
N LEU A 222 -14.81 0.50 -24.70
CA LEU A 222 -15.60 1.56 -24.09
C LEU A 222 -15.63 2.80 -24.99
N LYS A 223 -14.50 3.09 -25.64
CA LYS A 223 -14.33 4.16 -26.61
C LYS A 223 -13.09 3.87 -27.46
N ASP A 224 -13.18 4.24 -28.72
CA ASP A 224 -12.06 4.41 -29.65
C ASP A 224 -11.49 5.82 -29.40
N ILE A 225 -10.46 5.93 -28.55
CA ILE A 225 -9.89 7.20 -28.08
C ILE A 225 -8.87 7.72 -29.10
N MET A 226 -8.05 6.84 -29.71
CA MET A 226 -7.15 7.18 -30.82
C MET A 226 -7.60 6.48 -32.12
N PRO A 227 -8.58 7.04 -32.86
CA PRO A 227 -9.07 6.44 -34.10
C PRO A 227 -7.97 6.25 -35.15
N GLY A 228 -7.80 5.01 -35.60
CA GLY A 228 -6.79 4.65 -36.58
C GLY A 228 -6.93 3.20 -37.05
N ASP A 229 -5.80 2.49 -37.10
CA ASP A 229 -5.68 1.10 -37.55
C ASP A 229 -5.11 0.18 -36.45
N GLY A 230 -4.76 -1.05 -36.81
CA GLY A 230 -4.17 -2.04 -35.90
C GLY A 230 -2.79 -1.69 -35.33
N GLU A 231 -2.15 -0.58 -35.70
CA GLU A 231 -0.90 -0.12 -35.08
C GLU A 231 -1.13 1.09 -34.14
N SER A 232 -2.37 1.54 -33.99
CA SER A 232 -2.74 2.71 -33.18
C SER A 232 -2.74 2.41 -31.67
N HIS A 233 -2.53 3.43 -30.84
CA HIS A 233 -2.26 3.22 -29.42
C HIS A 233 -2.55 4.46 -28.56
N SER A 234 -3.77 4.59 -28.02
CA SER A 234 -4.13 5.70 -27.12
C SER A 234 -3.31 5.76 -25.83
N GLY A 235 -2.53 4.73 -25.49
CA GLY A 235 -1.58 4.75 -24.37
C GLY A 235 -2.25 4.84 -23.00
N VAL A 236 -3.51 4.43 -22.92
CA VAL A 236 -4.38 4.55 -21.74
C VAL A 236 -3.74 3.97 -20.47
N GLY A 237 -3.41 4.85 -19.51
CA GLY A 237 -2.61 4.50 -18.34
C GLY A 237 -2.98 5.27 -17.07
N GLY A 238 -2.49 4.80 -15.92
CA GLY A 238 -2.69 5.46 -14.63
C GLY A 238 -4.12 5.42 -14.07
N LEU A 239 -4.95 4.47 -14.51
CA LEU A 239 -6.37 4.34 -14.16
C LEU A 239 -6.61 4.48 -12.64
N THR A 240 -7.29 5.57 -12.26
CA THR A 240 -7.48 6.01 -10.87
C THR A 240 -8.93 6.40 -10.62
N VAL A 241 -9.62 5.66 -9.76
CA VAL A 241 -11.01 5.96 -9.36
C VAL A 241 -11.03 7.13 -8.39
N VAL A 242 -11.83 8.16 -8.69
CA VAL A 242 -12.08 9.33 -7.84
C VAL A 242 -13.59 9.54 -7.73
N GLY A 243 -14.17 9.05 -6.62
CA GLY A 243 -15.61 9.11 -6.40
C GLY A 243 -16.39 8.34 -7.46
N ASN A 244 -17.19 9.05 -8.26
CA ASN A 244 -18.04 8.49 -9.31
C ASN A 244 -17.41 8.55 -10.72
N GLU A 245 -16.13 8.88 -10.83
CA GLU A 245 -15.38 9.00 -12.09
C GLU A 245 -14.08 8.16 -12.04
N LEU A 246 -13.62 7.72 -13.20
CA LEU A 246 -12.36 7.00 -13.39
C LEU A 246 -11.45 7.86 -14.28
N PHE A 247 -10.33 8.33 -13.72
CA PHE A 247 -9.35 9.18 -14.40
C PHE A 247 -8.19 8.36 -14.95
N PHE A 248 -7.60 8.81 -16.06
CA PHE A 248 -6.46 8.17 -16.71
C PHE A 248 -5.72 9.17 -17.61
N ALA A 249 -4.51 8.84 -18.01
CA ALA A 249 -3.81 9.52 -19.11
C ALA A 249 -4.16 8.82 -20.44
N ALA A 250 -4.43 9.57 -21.51
CA ALA A 250 -4.64 9.02 -22.85
C ALA A 250 -4.31 10.02 -23.96
N ASN A 251 -3.96 9.49 -25.13
CA ASN A 251 -3.72 10.19 -26.38
C ASN A 251 -4.85 9.90 -27.37
N ASP A 252 -5.29 10.90 -28.12
CA ASP A 252 -6.30 10.81 -29.18
C ASP A 252 -5.72 10.92 -30.61
N GLY A 253 -4.40 11.08 -30.72
CA GLY A 253 -3.70 11.30 -31.99
C GLY A 253 -3.64 12.78 -32.41
N VAL A 254 -4.18 13.71 -31.61
CA VAL A 254 -4.22 15.15 -31.91
C VAL A 254 -3.55 15.98 -30.81
N ASN A 255 -3.89 15.72 -29.55
CA ASN A 255 -3.47 16.52 -28.38
C ASN A 255 -2.40 15.82 -27.52
N GLY A 256 -1.88 14.67 -27.96
CA GLY A 256 -0.89 13.91 -27.19
C GLY A 256 -1.48 13.29 -25.91
N SER A 257 -0.62 12.75 -25.04
CA SER A 257 -1.08 12.10 -23.81
C SER A 257 -1.45 13.13 -22.72
N GLU A 258 -2.75 13.30 -22.51
CA GLU A 258 -3.37 14.31 -21.65
C GLU A 258 -4.26 13.71 -20.54
N LEU A 259 -4.88 14.55 -19.70
CA LEU A 259 -5.80 14.10 -18.64
C LEU A 259 -7.18 13.75 -19.21
N TRP A 260 -7.59 12.49 -19.07
CA TRP A 260 -8.92 11.99 -19.44
C TRP A 260 -9.68 11.43 -18.24
N LYS A 261 -11.00 11.30 -18.40
CA LYS A 261 -11.87 10.60 -17.46
C LYS A 261 -12.97 9.81 -18.16
N THR A 262 -13.59 8.89 -17.44
CA THR A 262 -14.87 8.25 -17.82
C THR A 262 -15.81 8.14 -16.62
N ASP A 263 -17.12 8.23 -16.87
CA ASP A 263 -18.16 7.83 -15.93
C ASP A 263 -18.55 6.35 -16.09
N GLY A 264 -17.98 5.64 -17.07
CA GLY A 264 -18.35 4.27 -17.45
C GLY A 264 -19.23 4.19 -18.70
N THR A 265 -19.47 5.31 -19.39
CA THR A 265 -20.12 5.37 -20.71
C THR A 265 -19.17 5.95 -21.76
N GLU A 266 -19.38 5.60 -23.04
CA GLU A 266 -18.62 6.16 -24.17
C GLU A 266 -18.74 7.70 -24.23
N ALA A 267 -19.96 8.22 -24.05
CA ALA A 267 -20.25 9.65 -24.08
C ALA A 267 -19.63 10.42 -22.90
N GLY A 268 -19.55 9.81 -21.71
CA GLY A 268 -18.84 10.35 -20.55
C GLY A 268 -17.33 10.11 -20.56
N THR A 269 -16.79 9.43 -21.59
CA THR A 269 -15.35 9.21 -21.76
C THR A 269 -14.74 10.37 -22.55
N ILE A 270 -14.16 11.33 -21.84
CA ILE A 270 -13.72 12.63 -22.38
C ILE A 270 -12.38 13.08 -21.81
N MET A 271 -11.66 13.91 -22.57
CA MET A 271 -10.56 14.71 -22.06
C MET A 271 -11.10 15.71 -21.02
N VAL A 272 -10.40 15.85 -19.89
CA VAL A 272 -10.72 16.79 -18.81
C VAL A 272 -10.10 18.16 -19.09
N LYS A 273 -8.88 18.14 -19.63
CA LYS A 273 -8.09 19.32 -20.01
C LYS A 273 -6.93 18.89 -20.91
N ASP A 274 -6.72 19.65 -21.97
CA ASP A 274 -5.42 19.73 -22.64
C ASP A 274 -4.51 20.61 -21.77
N ILE A 275 -3.58 19.99 -21.03
CA ILE A 275 -2.66 20.68 -20.13
C ILE A 275 -1.47 21.24 -20.91
N LYS A 276 -1.10 20.64 -22.06
CA LYS A 276 0.04 21.05 -22.87
C LYS A 276 -0.26 20.98 -24.38
N PRO A 277 -0.88 22.03 -24.93
CA PRO A 277 -1.39 22.03 -26.30
C PRO A 277 -0.39 21.61 -27.38
N GLY A 278 -0.74 20.53 -28.09
CA GLY A 278 0.00 19.96 -29.20
C GLY A 278 0.21 18.45 -29.06
N ASP A 279 0.72 17.81 -30.12
CA ASP A 279 0.93 16.35 -30.22
C ASP A 279 1.76 15.70 -29.11
N SER A 280 2.61 16.48 -28.43
CA SER A 280 3.60 15.97 -27.48
C SER A 280 3.06 15.59 -26.10
N GLY A 281 1.90 16.10 -25.68
CA GLY A 281 1.25 15.81 -24.40
C GLY A 281 2.00 16.19 -23.10
N SER A 282 1.23 16.33 -22.02
CA SER A 282 1.68 16.79 -20.71
C SER A 282 2.33 15.71 -19.82
N SER A 283 2.42 14.47 -20.32
CA SER A 283 3.22 13.39 -19.72
C SER A 283 2.83 13.07 -18.26
N LEU A 284 1.52 12.84 -18.04
CA LEU A 284 0.93 12.51 -16.75
C LEU A 284 1.60 11.30 -16.08
N ASN A 285 1.97 11.46 -14.80
CA ASN A 285 2.57 10.43 -13.97
C ASN A 285 2.02 10.45 -12.53
N TYR A 286 2.15 9.31 -11.83
CA TYR A 286 1.82 9.16 -10.41
C TYR A 286 0.39 9.59 -10.00
N LEU A 287 -0.62 9.29 -10.84
CA LEU A 287 -2.02 9.61 -10.53
C LEU A 287 -2.45 8.99 -9.18
N ARG A 288 -3.04 9.82 -8.32
CA ARG A 288 -3.44 9.44 -6.96
C ARG A 288 -4.73 10.13 -6.53
N ASN A 289 -5.74 9.35 -6.17
CA ASN A 289 -6.89 9.87 -5.42
C ASN A 289 -6.47 10.17 -3.98
N VAL A 290 -6.70 11.40 -3.52
CA VAL A 290 -6.65 11.77 -2.10
C VAL A 290 -7.93 12.53 -1.77
N ASN A 291 -8.77 11.94 -0.91
CA ASN A 291 -10.02 12.53 -0.42
C ASN A 291 -10.97 13.06 -1.52
N GLY A 292 -11.06 12.38 -2.67
CA GLY A 292 -11.95 12.77 -3.77
C GLY A 292 -11.40 13.86 -4.68
N THR A 293 -10.12 14.21 -4.55
CA THR A 293 -9.36 15.02 -5.51
C THR A 293 -8.29 14.15 -6.16
N LEU A 294 -8.13 14.25 -7.49
CA LEU A 294 -6.99 13.63 -8.18
C LEU A 294 -5.76 14.51 -7.99
N TYR A 295 -4.63 13.91 -7.64
CA TYR A 295 -3.29 14.51 -7.63
C TYR A 295 -2.41 13.76 -8.61
N PHE A 296 -1.56 14.47 -9.35
CA PHE A 296 -0.69 13.89 -10.36
C PHE A 296 0.50 14.80 -10.69
N SER A 297 1.47 14.25 -11.39
CA SER A 297 2.67 14.94 -11.89
C SER A 297 2.50 15.17 -13.40
N ALA A 298 2.61 16.42 -13.88
CA ALA A 298 2.38 16.78 -15.28
C ALA A 298 3.15 18.05 -15.70
N ASN A 299 3.31 18.24 -17.01
CA ASN A 299 4.12 19.29 -17.61
C ASN A 299 3.32 20.07 -18.67
N ASP A 300 3.03 21.35 -18.41
CA ASP A 300 2.28 22.25 -19.31
C ASP A 300 3.14 22.94 -20.38
N GLY A 301 4.41 22.54 -20.51
CA GLY A 301 5.37 23.13 -21.44
C GLY A 301 5.93 24.50 -21.01
N THR A 302 5.45 25.05 -19.89
CA THR A 302 5.86 26.35 -19.35
C THR A 302 6.66 26.20 -18.05
N HIS A 303 6.13 25.44 -17.08
CA HIS A 303 6.73 25.27 -15.74
C HIS A 303 7.55 23.98 -15.60
N GLY A 304 7.60 23.14 -16.64
CA GLY A 304 8.19 21.80 -16.54
C GLY A 304 7.27 20.82 -15.82
N GLN A 305 7.81 19.68 -15.37
CA GLN A 305 7.00 18.66 -14.68
C GLN A 305 6.84 19.03 -13.21
N GLU A 306 5.62 19.37 -12.81
CA GLU A 306 5.26 19.91 -11.49
C GLU A 306 4.06 19.18 -10.87
N LEU A 307 3.60 19.60 -9.68
CA LEU A 307 2.48 18.98 -8.96
C LEU A 307 1.14 19.60 -9.36
N TRP A 308 0.23 18.79 -9.89
CA TRP A 308 -1.11 19.18 -10.33
C TRP A 308 -2.21 18.49 -9.51
N LYS A 309 -3.41 19.08 -9.55
CA LYS A 309 -4.65 18.46 -9.07
C LYS A 309 -5.78 18.61 -10.09
N SER A 310 -6.78 17.74 -9.99
CA SER A 310 -8.06 17.85 -10.70
C SER A 310 -9.24 17.42 -9.82
N ASN A 311 -10.39 18.05 -10.05
CA ASN A 311 -11.70 17.68 -9.50
C ASN A 311 -12.66 17.11 -10.57
N GLY A 312 -12.17 16.80 -11.77
CA GLY A 312 -13.00 16.37 -12.89
C GLY A 312 -13.49 17.48 -13.82
N THR A 313 -13.08 18.74 -13.61
CA THR A 313 -13.34 19.84 -14.55
C THR A 313 -12.07 20.53 -15.00
N GLU A 314 -12.09 21.11 -16.20
CA GLU A 314 -10.97 21.86 -16.78
C GLU A 314 -10.52 23.01 -15.86
N ALA A 315 -11.48 23.78 -15.33
CA ALA A 315 -11.24 24.90 -14.43
C ALA A 315 -10.72 24.47 -13.05
N GLY A 316 -11.04 23.25 -12.60
CA GLY A 316 -10.48 22.66 -11.38
C GLY A 316 -9.20 21.85 -11.61
N THR A 317 -8.72 21.77 -12.86
CA THR A 317 -7.48 21.08 -13.24
C THR A 317 -6.34 22.09 -13.32
N VAL A 318 -5.55 22.17 -12.25
CA VAL A 318 -4.63 23.26 -11.98
C VAL A 318 -3.31 22.78 -11.37
N LEU A 319 -2.24 23.50 -11.71
CA LEU A 319 -0.96 23.50 -10.99
C LEU A 319 -1.22 23.87 -9.52
N ILE A 320 -0.60 23.15 -8.58
CA ILE A 320 -0.72 23.46 -7.15
C ILE A 320 0.35 24.48 -6.73
N LYS A 321 1.55 24.33 -7.30
CA LYS A 321 2.72 25.16 -7.05
C LYS A 321 3.76 24.90 -8.13
N ASP A 322 4.34 25.96 -8.68
CA ASP A 322 5.62 25.90 -9.37
C ASP A 322 6.73 25.79 -8.30
N ILE A 323 7.43 24.65 -8.23
CA ILE A 323 8.47 24.42 -7.23
C ILE A 323 9.86 24.85 -7.75
N ILE A 324 10.13 24.81 -9.07
CA ILE A 324 11.37 25.31 -9.68
C ILE A 324 11.08 26.51 -10.59
N VAL A 325 10.90 27.67 -9.96
CA VAL A 325 10.57 28.93 -10.66
C VAL A 325 11.70 29.38 -11.60
N GLY A 326 11.53 29.16 -12.91
CA GLY A 326 12.45 29.67 -13.93
C GLY A 326 12.27 29.06 -15.34
N THR A 327 12.96 29.64 -16.33
CA THR A 327 12.88 29.18 -17.74
C THR A 327 13.64 27.87 -17.94
N VAL A 328 12.95 26.74 -17.78
CA VAL A 328 13.49 25.38 -17.93
C VAL A 328 13.75 24.99 -19.40
N ASN A 329 14.83 25.53 -19.98
CA ASN A 329 15.38 25.07 -21.27
C ASN A 329 15.88 23.60 -21.26
N PHE A 330 15.79 22.90 -20.12
CA PHE A 330 16.11 21.48 -19.99
C PHE A 330 15.09 20.77 -19.10
N LYS A 331 14.28 19.89 -19.70
CA LYS A 331 13.70 18.58 -19.26
C LYS A 331 13.29 18.28 -17.79
N SER A 332 13.55 19.13 -16.81
CA SER A 332 13.40 18.85 -15.39
C SER A 332 12.80 20.07 -14.68
N GLY A 333 11.49 20.01 -14.39
CA GLY A 333 10.93 20.72 -13.24
C GLY A 333 11.26 19.97 -11.95
N SER A 334 10.52 20.24 -10.88
CA SER A 334 10.60 19.51 -9.61
C SER A 334 10.34 18.00 -9.74
N ALA A 335 9.69 17.62 -10.85
CA ALA A 335 9.36 16.28 -11.28
C ALA A 335 8.78 15.42 -10.14
N PRO A 336 7.61 15.77 -9.57
CA PRO A 336 7.06 15.09 -8.40
C PRO A 336 6.79 13.60 -8.63
N LYS A 337 7.20 12.77 -7.66
CA LYS A 337 7.15 11.30 -7.72
C LYS A 337 6.57 10.70 -6.45
N ASP A 338 6.17 9.44 -6.53
CA ASP A 338 5.73 8.64 -5.38
C ASP A 338 4.53 9.20 -4.60
N LEU A 339 3.67 9.97 -5.28
CA LEU A 339 2.48 10.61 -4.71
C LEU A 339 1.62 9.62 -3.91
N ILE A 340 1.56 9.82 -2.59
CA ILE A 340 0.92 8.92 -1.63
C ILE A 340 0.19 9.67 -0.52
N ALA A 341 -0.94 9.14 -0.05
CA ALA A 341 -1.68 9.72 1.05
C ALA A 341 -1.35 9.02 2.37
N ALA A 342 -1.02 9.79 3.41
CA ALA A 342 -1.10 9.35 4.80
C ALA A 342 -2.07 10.27 5.54
N GLY A 343 -3.13 9.70 6.13
CA GLY A 343 -4.30 10.45 6.57
C GLY A 343 -4.87 11.34 5.45
N ASN A 344 -4.99 12.64 5.72
CA ASN A 344 -5.50 13.64 4.79
C ASN A 344 -4.42 14.41 3.99
N THR A 345 -3.15 14.03 4.15
CA THR A 345 -1.99 14.74 3.57
C THR A 345 -1.41 13.95 2.41
N LEU A 346 -1.16 14.61 1.29
CA LEU A 346 -0.35 14.06 0.20
C LEU A 346 1.13 14.20 0.55
N TYR A 347 1.91 13.15 0.34
CA TYR A 347 3.37 13.11 0.42
C TYR A 347 3.92 12.72 -0.96
N PHE A 348 5.09 13.26 -1.30
CA PHE A 348 5.74 13.01 -2.59
C PHE A 348 7.24 13.33 -2.51
N ILE A 349 8.02 12.83 -3.46
CA ILE A 349 9.42 13.24 -3.65
C ILE A 349 9.48 14.30 -4.75
N ALA A 350 10.17 15.42 -4.50
CA ALA A 350 10.38 16.49 -5.47
C ALA A 350 11.70 17.24 -5.20
N ASP A 351 12.19 17.92 -6.23
CA ASP A 351 13.40 18.76 -6.21
C ASP A 351 13.02 20.25 -6.33
N ASP A 352 13.71 21.15 -5.63
CA ASP A 352 13.54 22.60 -5.78
C ASP A 352 14.75 23.29 -6.44
N GLY A 353 15.69 22.50 -6.96
CA GLY A 353 16.95 22.97 -7.54
C GLY A 353 17.98 23.44 -6.50
N VAL A 354 17.64 23.43 -5.20
CA VAL A 354 18.50 23.86 -4.08
C VAL A 354 18.90 22.65 -3.23
N HIS A 355 17.92 21.89 -2.74
CA HIS A 355 18.10 20.78 -1.79
C HIS A 355 18.15 19.39 -2.48
N GLY A 356 17.96 19.33 -3.80
CA GLY A 356 17.84 18.06 -4.51
C GLY A 356 16.50 17.37 -4.26
N SER A 357 16.39 16.10 -4.66
CA SER A 357 15.18 15.29 -4.42
C SER A 357 14.99 14.98 -2.93
N GLU A 358 13.93 15.53 -2.35
CA GLU A 358 13.62 15.42 -0.91
C GLU A 358 12.16 15.05 -0.65
N LEU A 359 11.80 14.80 0.60
CA LEU A 359 10.41 14.51 0.99
C LEU A 359 9.58 15.79 1.19
N TRP A 360 8.53 15.93 0.37
CA TRP A 360 7.57 17.04 0.40
C TRP A 360 6.18 16.56 0.86
N LYS A 361 5.37 17.50 1.33
CA LYS A 361 3.94 17.32 1.59
C LYS A 361 3.09 18.38 0.91
N SER A 362 1.81 18.06 0.65
CA SER A 362 0.79 19.00 0.23
C SER A 362 -0.57 18.70 0.88
N ASN A 363 -1.34 19.75 1.14
CA ASN A 363 -2.76 19.70 1.49
C ASN A 363 -3.67 20.08 0.29
N GLY A 364 -3.11 20.25 -0.90
CA GLY A 364 -3.80 20.76 -2.09
C GLY A 364 -3.80 22.28 -2.27
N THR A 365 -3.05 23.05 -1.47
CA THR A 365 -2.79 24.49 -1.70
C THR A 365 -1.30 24.76 -1.88
N GLU A 366 -0.97 25.82 -2.63
CA GLU A 366 0.41 26.29 -2.83
C GLU A 366 1.14 26.51 -1.49
N THR A 367 0.49 27.22 -0.57
CA THR A 367 1.01 27.54 0.77
C THR A 367 1.17 26.33 1.68
N GLY A 368 0.41 25.26 1.47
CA GLY A 368 0.55 24.00 2.18
C GLY A 368 1.45 22.99 1.46
N THR A 369 2.02 23.35 0.30
CA THR A 369 2.94 22.53 -0.49
C THR A 369 4.39 22.90 -0.15
N VAL A 370 4.99 22.11 0.73
CA VAL A 370 6.26 22.43 1.41
C VAL A 370 7.18 21.22 1.57
N LEU A 371 8.48 21.47 1.52
CA LEU A 371 9.55 20.59 1.98
C LEU A 371 9.28 20.23 3.45
N ILE A 372 9.43 18.95 3.82
CA ILE A 372 9.26 18.52 5.21
C ILE A 372 10.59 18.64 5.98
N LYS A 373 11.69 18.29 5.32
CA LYS A 373 13.06 18.33 5.83
C LYS A 373 14.03 18.17 4.67
N ASP A 374 15.11 18.95 4.66
CA ASP A 374 16.34 18.62 3.93
C ASP A 374 17.03 17.48 4.71
N THR A 375 17.08 16.28 4.12
CA THR A 375 17.67 15.09 4.74
C THR A 375 19.11 14.82 4.28
N PHE A 376 19.52 15.35 3.13
CA PHE A 376 20.92 15.38 2.68
C PHE A 376 21.33 16.76 2.13
N PRO A 377 21.96 17.63 2.96
CA PRO A 377 22.23 19.02 2.59
C PRO A 377 23.04 19.23 1.30
N GLY A 378 22.33 19.58 0.23
CA GLY A 378 22.87 19.97 -1.07
C GLY A 378 22.25 19.21 -2.26
N LYS A 379 22.68 19.56 -3.47
CA LYS A 379 22.04 19.17 -4.75
C LYS A 379 22.05 17.67 -5.12
N LEU A 380 22.35 16.77 -4.19
CA LEU A 380 22.23 15.32 -4.41
C LEU A 380 20.87 14.79 -3.93
N GLY A 381 20.25 15.42 -2.92
CA GLY A 381 18.96 15.02 -2.36
C GLY A 381 19.01 13.75 -1.52
N GLY A 382 18.36 13.78 -0.36
CA GLY A 382 18.29 12.62 0.53
C GLY A 382 17.28 11.57 0.07
N ALA A 383 16.13 11.99 -0.44
CA ALA A 383 15.01 11.08 -0.70
C ALA A 383 15.04 10.48 -2.12
N SER A 384 15.05 9.15 -2.21
CA SER A 384 15.27 8.44 -3.48
C SER A 384 14.04 7.71 -4.04
N ASN A 385 14.03 7.59 -5.38
CA ASN A 385 12.88 7.17 -6.19
C ASN A 385 12.28 5.80 -5.83
N ASN A 386 10.95 5.69 -5.91
CA ASN A 386 10.15 4.49 -5.72
C ASN A 386 10.11 3.92 -4.30
N THR A 387 10.30 4.74 -3.27
CA THR A 387 10.45 4.27 -1.89
C THR A 387 9.39 4.76 -0.89
N VAL A 388 8.56 5.75 -1.24
CA VAL A 388 7.60 6.30 -0.28
C VAL A 388 6.43 5.34 -0.01
N VAL A 389 6.19 5.12 1.28
CA VAL A 389 5.24 4.22 1.94
C VAL A 389 4.35 5.07 2.83
N ALA A 390 3.07 4.75 2.99
CA ALA A 390 2.21 5.37 4.01
C ALA A 390 1.62 4.33 4.95
N TYR A 391 1.55 4.64 6.24
CA TYR A 391 0.85 3.83 7.23
C TYR A 391 0.24 4.73 8.31
N ASN A 392 -1.08 4.67 8.45
CA ASN A 392 -1.88 5.62 9.23
C ASN A 392 -1.57 7.07 8.82
N ASN A 393 -0.91 7.85 9.69
CA ASN A 393 -0.51 9.23 9.45
C ASN A 393 0.99 9.40 9.15
N TYR A 394 1.77 8.31 9.18
CA TYR A 394 3.21 8.31 8.92
C TYR A 394 3.51 7.94 7.47
N VAL A 395 4.63 8.42 6.96
CA VAL A 395 5.28 7.86 5.77
C VAL A 395 6.66 7.29 6.09
N PHE A 396 7.07 6.28 5.32
CA PHE A 396 8.39 5.67 5.38
C PHE A 396 9.05 5.82 4.01
N PHE A 397 10.37 5.99 3.94
CA PHE A 397 11.09 6.24 2.69
C PHE A 397 12.57 5.89 2.80
N LYS A 398 13.27 5.86 1.64
CA LYS A 398 14.72 5.73 1.56
C LYS A 398 15.35 7.12 1.57
N GLY A 399 15.79 7.55 2.75
CA GLY A 399 16.68 8.69 2.90
C GLY A 399 18.13 8.30 2.57
N THR A 400 18.98 9.32 2.42
CA THR A 400 20.41 9.18 2.15
C THR A 400 21.14 10.09 3.13
N ASP A 401 22.21 9.61 3.75
CA ASP A 401 23.03 10.36 4.70
C ASP A 401 24.52 10.24 4.33
N THR A 402 25.44 10.58 5.24
CA THR A 402 26.88 10.45 5.01
C THR A 402 27.40 9.01 4.93
N ASN A 403 26.60 8.03 5.36
CA ASN A 403 26.98 6.63 5.52
C ASN A 403 26.38 5.77 4.40
N GLY A 404 25.21 6.11 3.88
CA GLY A 404 24.60 5.44 2.74
C GLY A 404 23.13 5.76 2.55
N GLN A 405 22.36 4.76 2.12
CA GLN A 405 20.91 4.88 1.96
C GLN A 405 20.18 4.02 2.98
N GLU A 406 19.56 4.67 3.96
CA GLU A 406 19.04 4.06 5.19
C GLU A 406 17.53 4.31 5.34
N PRO A 407 16.83 3.59 6.25
CA PRO A 407 15.37 3.66 6.35
C PRO A 407 14.93 4.85 7.20
N TRP A 408 14.00 5.65 6.68
CA TRP A 408 13.47 6.83 7.37
C TRP A 408 11.95 6.75 7.59
N ILE A 409 11.48 7.46 8.61
CA ILE A 409 10.07 7.70 8.91
C ILE A 409 9.81 9.22 9.00
N SER A 410 8.59 9.65 8.67
CA SER A 410 8.09 11.02 8.88
C SER A 410 6.63 11.00 9.31
N ASP A 411 6.23 11.91 10.20
CA ASP A 411 4.83 12.25 10.52
C ASP A 411 4.32 13.49 9.76
N GLY A 412 5.12 13.97 8.79
CA GLY A 412 4.88 15.24 8.11
C GLY A 412 5.45 16.47 8.83
N THR A 413 6.24 16.31 9.89
CA THR A 413 6.99 17.39 10.54
C THR A 413 8.50 17.17 10.44
N GLU A 414 9.29 18.24 10.45
CA GLU A 414 10.76 18.17 10.44
C GLU A 414 11.31 17.41 11.67
N ALA A 415 10.67 17.56 12.82
CA ALA A 415 11.04 16.92 14.07
C ALA A 415 10.69 15.41 14.11
N GLY A 416 9.55 15.03 13.52
CA GLY A 416 9.16 13.62 13.35
C GLY A 416 9.81 12.94 12.15
N THR A 417 10.54 13.66 11.30
CA THR A 417 11.30 13.11 10.16
C THR A 417 12.70 12.70 10.60
N LYS A 418 12.91 11.38 10.72
CA LYS A 418 14.14 10.78 11.25
C LYS A 418 14.47 9.43 10.62
N MET A 419 15.76 9.09 10.63
CA MET A 419 16.24 7.75 10.36
C MET A 419 15.77 6.77 11.44
N LEU A 420 15.39 5.57 11.02
CA LEU A 420 14.93 4.47 11.88
C LEU A 420 16.10 3.65 12.43
N LYS A 421 17.19 3.52 11.65
CA LYS A 421 18.41 2.81 12.02
C LYS A 421 19.56 3.23 11.09
N ASP A 422 20.74 3.48 11.65
CA ASP A 422 22.01 3.47 10.91
C ASP A 422 22.53 2.02 10.91
N THR A 423 22.81 1.45 9.74
CA THR A 423 23.26 0.05 9.63
C THR A 423 24.28 -0.24 8.54
N ASN A 424 24.73 0.78 7.80
CA ASN A 424 25.64 0.68 6.64
C ASN A 424 25.14 -0.35 5.60
N LEU A 425 23.83 -0.32 5.31
CA LEU A 425 23.16 -1.33 4.48
C LEU A 425 23.34 -1.07 2.97
N ASN A 426 24.40 -1.66 2.42
CA ASN A 426 24.66 -1.70 0.99
C ASN A 426 23.48 -2.32 0.22
N ASN A 427 22.74 -1.49 -0.53
CA ASN A 427 21.53 -1.85 -1.28
C ASN A 427 20.30 -2.26 -0.44
N THR A 428 19.95 -1.47 0.60
CA THR A 428 18.55 -1.43 1.07
C THR A 428 17.57 -1.29 -0.10
N THR A 429 16.54 -2.13 -0.16
CA THR A 429 15.49 -2.04 -1.19
C THR A 429 14.13 -1.89 -0.51
N TYR A 430 13.39 -0.84 -0.89
CA TYR A 430 12.24 -0.40 -0.10
C TYR A 430 10.96 -1.05 -0.56
N ALA A 431 10.17 -1.38 0.44
CA ALA A 431 8.97 -2.16 0.30
C ALA A 431 7.78 -1.19 0.18
N LYS A 432 7.53 -0.67 -1.03
CA LYS A 432 6.61 0.45 -1.28
C LYS A 432 5.15 0.06 -1.01
N TYR A 433 4.45 0.81 -0.15
CA TYR A 433 3.10 0.47 0.33
C TYR A 433 2.03 1.26 -0.42
N PHE A 434 1.10 0.57 -1.06
CA PHE A 434 -0.15 1.13 -1.55
C PHE A 434 -1.28 0.12 -1.35
N ASP A 435 -2.37 0.57 -0.71
CA ASP A 435 -3.67 -0.10 -0.66
C ASP A 435 -3.62 -1.61 -0.36
N THR A 436 -3.10 -1.94 0.84
CA THR A 436 -2.85 -3.30 1.37
C THR A 436 -1.83 -4.15 0.58
N LYS A 437 -1.02 -3.53 -0.28
CA LYS A 437 0.08 -4.23 -0.98
C LYS A 437 1.39 -3.45 -0.89
N LEU A 438 2.48 -4.21 -0.85
CA LEU A 438 3.88 -3.83 -0.68
C LEU A 438 4.58 -4.31 -1.97
N TYR A 439 5.65 -3.72 -2.48
CA TYR A 439 6.45 -4.41 -3.52
C TYR A 439 7.93 -4.08 -3.36
N ILE A 440 8.75 -5.12 -3.23
CA ILE A 440 10.13 -5.16 -3.72
C ILE A 440 10.10 -5.89 -5.09
N GLY A 441 11.15 -5.73 -5.89
CA GLY A 441 11.24 -6.31 -7.23
C GLY A 441 10.84 -7.80 -7.26
N ARG A 442 9.87 -8.13 -8.11
CA ARG A 442 9.28 -9.47 -8.25
C ARG A 442 8.35 -9.94 -7.09
N GLY A 443 7.61 -9.03 -6.39
CA GLY A 443 6.19 -9.26 -6.01
C GLY A 443 5.71 -9.14 -4.53
N THR A 444 4.75 -8.24 -4.26
CA THR A 444 3.73 -8.14 -3.14
C THR A 444 4.24 -8.09 -1.65
N ILE A 445 3.56 -7.78 -0.48
CA ILE A 445 2.21 -7.36 0.07
C ILE A 445 2.26 -6.95 1.61
N THR A 446 1.14 -6.56 2.26
CA THR A 446 1.03 -6.19 3.72
C THR A 446 0.43 -7.24 4.68
N ASP A 447 0.69 -7.12 6.00
CA ASP A 447 -0.20 -7.60 7.09
C ASP A 447 -0.15 -6.73 8.38
N ASN A 448 -1.26 -6.70 9.14
CA ASN A 448 -1.44 -6.28 10.56
C ASN A 448 -0.48 -5.23 11.15
N GLY A 449 -0.25 -4.10 10.46
CA GLY A 449 0.56 -3.00 11.00
C GLY A 449 2.04 -3.33 11.25
N ASN A 450 2.54 -4.42 10.67
CA ASN A 450 3.96 -4.75 10.69
C ASN A 450 4.54 -4.38 9.32
N PHE A 451 5.57 -3.54 9.30
CA PHE A 451 6.27 -3.18 8.07
C PHE A 451 7.43 -4.16 7.87
N TYR A 452 7.49 -4.79 6.69
CA TYR A 452 8.51 -5.77 6.33
C TYR A 452 9.36 -5.24 5.18
N PHE A 453 10.67 -5.49 5.20
CA PHE A 453 11.55 -5.19 4.06
C PHE A 453 12.70 -6.18 3.94
N LEU A 454 13.28 -6.27 2.75
CA LEU A 454 14.49 -7.05 2.49
C LEU A 454 15.70 -6.13 2.51
N SER A 455 16.78 -6.57 3.15
CA SER A 455 18.08 -5.90 3.09
C SER A 455 19.19 -6.92 2.82
N PHE A 456 20.32 -6.45 2.30
CA PHE A 456 21.53 -7.24 2.13
C PHE A 456 22.55 -6.80 3.19
N ASP A 457 22.95 -7.73 4.06
CA ASP A 457 23.87 -7.39 5.15
C ASP A 457 25.33 -7.46 4.67
N GLY A 458 26.12 -6.44 5.02
CA GLY A 458 27.58 -6.47 4.96
C GLY A 458 28.25 -5.85 3.72
N VAL A 459 29.59 -5.79 3.77
CA VAL A 459 30.49 -5.05 2.86
C VAL A 459 30.39 -5.48 1.39
N ASN A 460 29.90 -6.69 1.11
CA ASN A 460 29.80 -7.26 -0.24
C ASN A 460 28.37 -7.41 -0.77
N GLY A 461 27.33 -7.10 0.04
CA GLY A 461 25.93 -7.08 -0.41
C GLY A 461 25.34 -8.42 -0.89
N THR A 462 25.79 -9.56 -0.34
CA THR A 462 25.46 -10.90 -0.88
C THR A 462 24.33 -11.68 -0.17
N GLU A 463 23.93 -11.30 1.06
CA GLU A 463 23.06 -12.13 1.90
C GLU A 463 21.71 -11.43 2.21
N PRO A 464 20.60 -11.82 1.55
CA PRO A 464 19.29 -11.22 1.76
C PRO A 464 18.65 -11.68 3.08
N SER A 465 18.37 -10.73 3.96
CA SER A 465 17.63 -10.92 5.22
C SER A 465 16.25 -10.26 5.14
N LEU A 466 15.20 -10.92 5.65
CA LEU A 466 13.91 -10.27 5.88
C LEU A 466 13.93 -9.60 7.25
N TRP A 467 13.56 -8.33 7.28
CA TRP A 467 13.46 -7.52 8.47
C TRP A 467 12.00 -7.19 8.77
N LYS A 468 11.64 -7.22 10.05
CA LYS A 468 10.31 -6.85 10.57
C LYS A 468 10.43 -5.61 11.46
N LEU A 469 9.52 -4.66 11.25
CA LEU A 469 9.38 -3.43 12.01
C LEU A 469 7.99 -3.40 12.65
N ASP A 470 7.92 -3.58 13.97
CA ASP A 470 6.66 -3.67 14.72
C ASP A 470 6.14 -2.28 15.10
N LEU A 471 5.16 -1.77 14.34
CA LEU A 471 4.60 -0.43 14.55
C LEU A 471 3.60 -0.35 15.71
N ASN A 472 3.31 -1.47 16.41
CA ASN A 472 2.58 -1.41 17.69
C ASN A 472 3.40 -0.65 18.75
N THR A 473 4.73 -0.56 18.59
CA THR A 473 5.62 0.26 19.42
C THR A 473 5.44 1.77 19.25
N LEU A 474 4.81 2.24 18.15
CA LEU A 474 4.41 3.64 17.96
C LEU A 474 3.10 4.00 18.68
N SER A 475 2.38 3.02 19.24
CA SER A 475 1.41 3.33 20.28
C SER A 475 2.14 3.79 21.54
N VAL A 476 1.59 4.77 22.26
CA VAL A 476 2.20 5.25 23.50
C VAL A 476 2.31 4.08 24.49
N LYS A 477 3.54 3.61 24.74
CA LYS A 477 3.79 2.78 25.92
C LYS A 477 3.51 3.62 27.17
N ASN A 478 2.34 3.37 27.76
CA ASN A 478 2.29 3.23 29.21
C ASN A 478 3.46 2.32 29.61
N GLU A 479 4.25 2.73 30.60
CA GLU A 479 5.32 1.88 31.15
C GLU A 479 4.71 0.66 31.87
N LEU A 480 4.38 -0.38 31.10
CA LEU A 480 4.33 -1.74 31.60
C LEU A 480 5.76 -2.22 31.84
N LYS A 481 6.39 -1.65 32.88
CA LYS A 481 7.17 -2.50 33.78
C LYS A 481 6.25 -3.60 34.28
N THR A 482 6.78 -4.81 34.32
CA THR A 482 6.04 -5.99 34.75
C THR A 482 5.79 -5.93 36.25
N ASP A 483 4.58 -5.51 36.62
CA ASP A 483 3.91 -5.95 37.84
C ASP A 483 2.45 -6.22 37.53
N LEU A 484 1.90 -7.25 38.18
CA LEU A 484 0.51 -7.69 38.03
C LEU A 484 -0.40 -6.89 38.98
N THR A 485 -1.73 -6.99 38.77
CA THR A 485 -2.82 -6.27 39.48
C THR A 485 -2.89 -4.75 39.22
N ASN A 486 -3.68 -4.00 40.01
CA ASN A 486 -3.95 -2.56 40.00
C ASN A 486 -5.24 -2.02 39.35
N VAL A 487 -5.98 -2.72 38.47
CA VAL A 487 -7.36 -2.29 38.06
C VAL A 487 -8.28 -3.46 37.67
N SER A 488 -9.41 -3.56 38.37
CA SER A 488 -10.53 -4.48 38.13
C SER A 488 -11.83 -3.74 37.83
N ILE A 489 -12.62 -4.24 36.86
CA ILE A 489 -13.94 -3.71 36.51
C ILE A 489 -14.91 -4.87 36.28
N TYR A 490 -16.02 -4.91 37.02
CA TYR A 490 -16.93 -6.04 37.05
C TYR A 490 -18.38 -5.66 37.45
N PRO A 491 -19.41 -6.42 37.06
CA PRO A 491 -19.36 -7.53 36.10
C PRO A 491 -19.02 -7.02 34.69
N ASN A 492 -18.58 -7.92 33.81
CA ASN A 492 -18.41 -7.65 32.39
C ASN A 492 -18.76 -8.93 31.63
N PRO A 493 -19.88 -8.99 30.87
CA PRO A 493 -20.81 -7.89 30.56
C PRO A 493 -21.57 -7.32 31.77
N ALA A 494 -22.14 -6.13 31.61
CA ALA A 494 -22.83 -5.38 32.65
C ALA A 494 -24.18 -4.83 32.18
N SER A 495 -25.20 -4.93 33.04
CA SER A 495 -26.55 -4.42 32.74
C SER A 495 -26.71 -2.95 33.15
N ASN A 496 -26.68 -2.63 34.44
CA ASN A 496 -27.02 -1.28 34.93
C ASN A 496 -25.88 -0.56 35.69
N ASN A 497 -24.95 -1.29 36.31
CA ASN A 497 -23.84 -0.70 37.05
C ASN A 497 -22.53 -1.44 36.78
N LEU A 498 -21.41 -0.74 36.89
CA LEU A 498 -20.05 -1.30 36.96
C LEU A 498 -19.48 -1.02 38.35
N ASN A 499 -18.94 -2.05 39.00
CA ASN A 499 -17.98 -1.88 40.08
C ASN A 499 -16.60 -1.61 39.47
N ILE A 500 -15.83 -0.76 40.14
CA ILE A 500 -14.49 -0.35 39.71
C ILE A 500 -13.60 -0.35 40.95
N GLU A 501 -12.48 -1.05 40.86
CA GLU A 501 -11.51 -1.18 41.94
C GLU A 501 -10.10 -0.92 41.38
N VAL A 502 -9.35 -0.07 42.06
CA VAL A 502 -8.00 0.36 41.68
C VAL A 502 -7.13 0.26 42.91
N ASP A 503 -6.13 -0.62 42.87
CA ASP A 503 -5.40 -0.99 44.08
C ASP A 503 -4.55 0.19 44.58
N ASN A 504 -4.69 0.49 45.87
CA ASN A 504 -3.97 1.55 46.60
C ASN A 504 -4.06 2.99 46.03
N GLN A 505 -4.96 3.29 45.09
CA GLN A 505 -5.09 4.63 44.48
C GLN A 505 -6.54 5.15 44.46
N GLN A 506 -6.72 6.46 44.68
CA GLN A 506 -8.04 7.10 44.55
C GLN A 506 -8.31 7.56 43.11
N ILE A 507 -9.48 7.19 42.58
CA ILE A 507 -9.98 7.65 41.28
C ILE A 507 -10.44 9.11 41.40
N LYS A 508 -9.80 10.02 40.64
CA LYS A 508 -10.14 11.45 40.56
C LYS A 508 -11.16 11.76 39.45
N SER A 509 -11.15 11.00 38.35
CA SER A 509 -12.18 11.10 37.32
C SER A 509 -12.35 9.81 36.51
N VAL A 510 -13.51 9.69 35.88
CA VAL A 510 -13.83 8.64 34.91
C VAL A 510 -14.47 9.25 33.67
N LYS A 511 -14.10 8.73 32.49
CA LYS A 511 -14.74 8.98 31.20
C LYS A 511 -15.13 7.66 30.55
N ILE A 512 -16.22 7.64 29.79
CA ILE A 512 -16.65 6.50 28.98
C ILE A 512 -16.83 6.97 27.54
N PHE A 513 -16.31 6.19 26.60
CA PHE A 513 -16.34 6.44 25.15
C PHE A 513 -16.99 5.26 24.42
N ASN A 514 -17.68 5.55 23.31
CA ASN A 514 -18.12 4.51 22.38
C ASN A 514 -16.96 4.07 21.45
N LEU A 515 -17.19 3.06 20.61
CA LEU A 515 -16.17 2.57 19.67
C LEU A 515 -15.73 3.57 18.59
N LEU A 516 -16.47 4.67 18.40
CA LEU A 516 -16.12 5.77 17.47
C LEU A 516 -15.31 6.88 18.18
N GLY A 517 -14.83 6.63 19.41
CA GLY A 517 -14.07 7.60 20.20
C GLY A 517 -14.91 8.75 20.78
N LYS A 518 -16.22 8.79 20.54
CA LYS A 518 -17.10 9.82 21.11
C LYS A 518 -17.30 9.57 22.60
N GLU A 519 -17.04 10.60 23.40
CA GLU A 519 -17.35 10.58 24.83
C GLU A 519 -18.86 10.56 25.07
N VAL A 520 -19.32 9.63 25.90
CA VAL A 520 -20.73 9.40 26.24
C VAL A 520 -21.04 9.60 27.72
N MET A 521 -20.01 9.67 28.59
CA MET A 521 -20.16 9.97 30.02
C MET A 521 -18.84 10.51 30.60
N GLN A 522 -18.93 11.49 31.50
CA GLN A 522 -17.81 11.92 32.36
C GLN A 522 -18.30 12.08 33.81
N LYS A 523 -17.43 11.75 34.78
CA LYS A 523 -17.64 12.02 36.21
C LYS A 523 -16.31 12.42 36.86
N SER A 524 -16.26 13.60 37.48
CA SER A 524 -15.13 14.04 38.33
C SER A 524 -15.46 13.80 39.81
N ILE A 525 -14.44 13.56 40.63
CA ILE A 525 -14.59 12.88 41.92
C ILE A 525 -13.70 13.57 42.97
N ASN A 526 -14.35 14.33 43.84
CA ASN A 526 -13.69 15.26 44.75
C ASN A 526 -13.76 14.69 46.19
N ASN A 527 -12.82 13.79 46.52
CA ASN A 527 -12.61 13.18 47.85
C ASN A 527 -13.57 12.05 48.26
N SER A 528 -13.88 11.11 47.36
CA SER A 528 -14.46 9.81 47.75
C SER A 528 -13.95 8.66 46.86
N SER A 529 -13.82 7.45 47.42
CA SER A 529 -13.43 6.26 46.67
C SER A 529 -14.60 5.73 45.84
N LEU A 530 -14.61 6.06 44.56
CA LEU A 530 -15.62 5.59 43.61
C LEU A 530 -15.51 4.09 43.37
N LYS A 531 -16.29 3.30 44.11
CA LYS A 531 -16.41 1.86 43.90
C LYS A 531 -17.41 1.44 42.81
N ASN A 532 -18.31 2.33 42.37
CA ASN A 532 -19.40 2.00 41.46
C ASN A 532 -19.81 3.16 40.53
N ILE A 533 -20.20 2.83 39.29
CA ILE A 533 -20.82 3.73 38.31
C ILE A 533 -22.12 3.12 37.77
N ASN A 534 -23.18 3.91 37.76
CA ASN A 534 -24.42 3.61 37.04
C ASN A 534 -24.24 3.91 35.54
N ILE A 535 -24.49 2.90 34.70
CA ILE A 535 -24.37 2.92 33.24
C ILE A 535 -25.71 2.61 32.54
N SER A 536 -26.84 2.66 33.24
CA SER A 536 -28.16 2.32 32.68
C SER A 536 -28.59 3.21 31.50
N GLN A 537 -28.05 4.43 31.44
CA GLN A 537 -28.25 5.41 30.36
C GLN A 537 -27.52 5.05 29.04
N LEU A 538 -26.59 4.09 29.05
CA LEU A 538 -25.87 3.66 27.86
C LEU A 538 -26.73 2.69 27.03
N THR A 539 -26.69 2.82 25.70
CA THR A 539 -27.28 1.82 24.79
C THR A 539 -26.46 0.53 24.81
N LYS A 540 -27.08 -0.61 24.48
CA LYS A 540 -26.39 -1.90 24.39
C LYS A 540 -25.21 -1.82 23.40
N GLY A 541 -24.05 -2.37 23.77
CA GLY A 541 -22.85 -2.28 22.95
C GLY A 541 -21.54 -2.36 23.74
N MET A 542 -20.41 -2.24 23.05
CA MET A 542 -19.08 -2.23 23.67
C MET A 542 -18.61 -0.78 23.90
N TYR A 543 -18.01 -0.55 25.07
CA TYR A 543 -17.53 0.76 25.50
C TYR A 543 -16.10 0.69 26.02
N VAL A 544 -15.39 1.82 25.92
CA VAL A 544 -14.08 2.03 26.52
C VAL A 544 -14.25 2.92 27.74
N ILE A 545 -13.77 2.49 28.90
CA ILE A 545 -13.77 3.26 30.14
C ILE A 545 -12.34 3.66 30.51
N GLN A 546 -12.15 4.95 30.77
CA GLN A 546 -10.89 5.56 31.17
C GLN A 546 -11.02 6.08 32.61
N LEU A 547 -10.10 5.68 33.48
CA LEU A 547 -10.00 6.09 34.88
C LEU A 547 -8.74 6.93 35.06
N LYS A 548 -8.80 8.03 35.79
CA LYS A 548 -7.62 8.83 36.17
C LYS A 548 -7.50 8.91 37.68
N THR A 549 -6.32 8.61 38.22
CA THR A 549 -6.01 8.72 39.66
C THR A 549 -5.22 10.00 39.93
N ALA A 550 -4.40 10.04 40.99
CA ALA A 550 -3.42 11.10 41.17
C ALA A 550 -2.28 11.00 40.14
N ASP A 551 -1.75 9.78 39.97
CA ASP A 551 -0.45 9.55 39.34
C ASP A 551 -0.56 8.76 38.03
N ASN A 552 -1.69 8.08 37.80
CA ASN A 552 -1.90 7.16 36.69
C ASN A 552 -3.17 7.45 35.88
N SER A 553 -3.21 6.91 34.66
CA SER A 553 -4.40 6.84 33.82
C SER A 553 -4.56 5.42 33.27
N PHE A 554 -5.73 4.83 33.47
CA PHE A 554 -6.01 3.43 33.15
C PHE A 554 -7.16 3.31 32.16
N THR A 555 -7.08 2.35 31.24
CA THR A 555 -8.13 2.08 30.24
C THR A 555 -8.55 0.62 30.28
N ARG A 556 -9.85 0.36 30.13
CA ARG A 556 -10.45 -0.99 30.02
C ARG A 556 -11.60 -0.97 29.01
N LYS A 557 -11.99 -2.14 28.50
CA LYS A 557 -13.21 -2.33 27.69
C LYS A 557 -14.28 -3.04 28.52
N PHE A 558 -15.55 -2.69 28.33
CA PHE A 558 -16.69 -3.44 28.89
C PHE A 558 -17.84 -3.54 27.89
N ILE A 559 -18.76 -4.47 28.12
CA ILE A 559 -19.95 -4.70 27.31
C ILE A 559 -21.20 -4.33 28.11
N LYS A 560 -22.01 -3.39 27.58
CA LYS A 560 -23.35 -3.05 28.07
C LYS A 560 -24.38 -4.01 27.45
N GLN A 561 -25.15 -4.70 28.29
CA GLN A 561 -26.29 -5.54 27.90
C GLN A 561 -27.64 -4.84 28.08
#